data_AF-A0A1S1LZT4-F1
#
_entry.id   AF-A0A1S1LZT4-F1
#
_cell.length_a   1.000
_cell.length_b   1.000
_cell.length_c   1.000
_cell.angle_alpha   90.00
_cell.angle_beta   90.00
_cell.angle_gamma   90.00
#
_symmetry.space_group_name_H-M   'P 1'
#
loop_
_entity.id
_entity.type
_entity.pdbx_description
1 polymer ?
#
loop_
_entity_poly.entity_id
_entity_poly.type
_entity_poly.pdbx_seq_one_letter_code
_entity_poly.pdbx_strand_id
1 'polypeptide(L)'
;MTMQPDATLSALLAQEIQIQEAIAKQAARVVYDFLSQQGLHDLQTGTDRVIPAGHETDEQLVGAFSRLPHQVFSWDGGAINYHLPRAALGEYLGIKPTSAPGGARS
;
A
#
# COMPACT_ATOMS: atom_id res chain seq x y z
N MET A 1 14.36 -40.12 7.04
CA MET A 1 13.64 -39.51 8.18
C MET A 1 13.21 -38.12 7.75
N THR A 2 11.93 -37.90 7.53
CA THR A 2 11.36 -36.58 7.23
C THR A 2 11.28 -35.80 8.54
N MET A 3 12.02 -34.69 8.65
CA MET A 3 11.83 -33.76 9.75
C MET A 3 10.41 -33.21 9.65
N GLN A 4 9.54 -33.60 10.59
CA GLN A 4 8.26 -32.90 10.75
C GLN A 4 8.55 -31.45 11.14
N PRO A 5 7.91 -30.46 10.51
CA PRO A 5 8.05 -29.07 10.91
C PRO A 5 7.57 -28.92 12.36
N ASP A 6 8.35 -28.20 13.16
CA ASP A 6 8.00 -27.89 14.54
C ASP A 6 6.66 -27.13 14.56
N ALA A 7 5.68 -27.70 15.26
CA ALA A 7 4.32 -27.15 15.32
C ALA A 7 4.28 -25.76 16.00
N THR A 8 5.18 -25.52 16.96
CA THR A 8 5.30 -24.22 17.64
C THR A 8 5.86 -23.19 16.68
N LEU A 9 6.92 -23.53 15.96
CA LEU A 9 7.50 -22.65 14.94
C LEU A 9 6.48 -22.33 13.84
N SER A 10 5.71 -23.32 13.40
CA SER A 10 4.67 -23.15 12.38
C SER A 10 3.56 -22.20 12.85
N ALA A 11 3.16 -22.29 14.12
CA ALA A 11 2.16 -21.40 14.70
C ALA A 11 2.68 -19.95 14.82
N LEU A 12 3.94 -19.77 15.24
CA LEU A 12 4.57 -18.45 15.32
C LEU A 12 4.68 -17.78 13.95
N LEU A 13 5.07 -18.52 12.92
CA LEU A 13 5.12 -18.01 11.54
C LEU A 13 3.73 -17.61 11.02
N ALA A 14 2.70 -18.41 11.32
CA ALA A 14 1.33 -18.07 10.95
C ALA A 14 0.85 -16.78 11.65
N GLN A 15 1.19 -16.61 12.93
CA GLN A 15 0.87 -15.40 13.68
C GLN A 15 1.64 -14.19 13.15
N GLU A 16 2.91 -14.35 12.80
CA GLU A 16 3.72 -13.30 12.18
C GLU A 16 3.09 -12.81 10.87
N ILE A 17 2.67 -13.73 9.99
CA ILE A 17 2.01 -13.39 8.73
C ILE A 17 0.75 -12.55 8.98
N GLN A 18 -0.09 -12.94 9.94
CA GLN A 18 -1.29 -12.19 10.28
C GLN A 18 -0.98 -10.77 10.79
N ILE A 19 0.06 -10.63 11.60
CA ILE A 19 0.50 -9.31 12.12
C ILE A 19 1.02 -8.45 10.97
N GLN A 20 1.85 -9.00 10.09
CA GLN A 20 2.39 -8.28 8.94
C GLN A 20 1.27 -7.83 7.98
N GLU A 21 0.27 -8.68 7.73
CA GLU A 21 -0.89 -8.32 6.93
C GLU A 21 -1.71 -7.19 7.58
N ALA A 22 -1.92 -7.25 8.90
CA ALA A 22 -2.65 -6.20 9.63
C ALA A 22 -1.90 -4.86 9.56
N ILE A 23 -0.58 -4.87 9.74
CA ILE A 23 0.29 -3.70 9.62
C ILE A 23 0.23 -3.13 8.20
N ALA A 24 0.34 -3.98 7.18
CA ALA A 24 0.29 -3.56 5.78
C ALA A 24 -1.06 -2.94 5.41
N LYS A 25 -2.18 -3.50 5.89
CA LYS A 25 -3.52 -2.91 5.70
C LYS A 25 -3.66 -1.56 6.38
N GLN A 26 -3.18 -1.42 7.61
CA GLN A 26 -3.23 -0.14 8.31
C GLN A 26 -2.36 0.92 7.61
N ALA A 27 -1.18 0.54 7.15
CA ALA A 27 -0.32 1.41 6.36
C ALA A 27 -0.97 1.84 5.04
N ALA A 28 -1.57 0.89 4.31
CA ALA A 28 -2.35 1.18 3.09
C ALA A 28 -3.50 2.15 3.38
N ARG A 29 -4.16 2.02 4.53
CA ARG A 29 -5.23 2.94 4.94
C ARG A 29 -4.72 4.36 5.16
N VAL A 30 -3.60 4.53 5.87
CA VAL A 30 -2.97 5.85 6.10
C VAL A 30 -2.66 6.54 4.77
N VAL A 31 -2.05 5.82 3.83
CA VAL A 31 -1.69 6.38 2.52
C VAL A 31 -2.94 6.67 1.68
N TYR A 32 -3.94 5.79 1.70
CA TYR A 32 -5.20 5.99 0.98
C TYR A 32 -5.96 7.22 1.49
N ASP A 33 -6.05 7.39 2.81
CA ASP A 33 -6.73 8.53 3.43
C ASP A 33 -5.96 9.83 3.14
N PHE A 34 -4.63 9.80 3.16
CA PHE A 34 -3.78 10.93 2.73
C PHE A 34 -4.08 11.35 1.28
N LEU A 35 -4.03 10.42 0.33
CA LEU A 35 -4.32 10.69 -1.08
C LEU A 35 -5.76 11.21 -1.28
N SER A 36 -6.70 10.71 -0.49
CA SER A 36 -8.10 11.16 -0.52
C SER A 36 -8.25 12.59 -0.02
N GLN A 37 -7.58 12.95 1.07
CA GLN A 37 -7.62 14.29 1.65
C GLN A 37 -6.93 15.33 0.77
N GLN A 38 -5.82 14.96 0.12
CA GLN A 38 -5.07 15.84 -0.78
C GLN A 38 -5.67 15.90 -2.21
N GLY A 39 -6.71 15.12 -2.50
CA GLY A 39 -7.30 15.04 -3.84
C GLY A 39 -6.36 14.42 -4.89
N LEU A 40 -5.38 13.64 -4.45
CA LEU A 40 -4.36 13.02 -5.30
C LEU A 40 -4.87 11.68 -5.86
N HIS A 41 -4.56 11.44 -7.13
CA HIS A 41 -4.90 10.19 -7.82
C HIS A 41 -3.77 9.16 -7.74
N ASP A 42 -2.53 9.63 -7.65
CA ASP A 42 -1.32 8.83 -7.54
C ASP A 42 -0.32 9.50 -6.60
N LEU A 43 0.63 8.69 -6.11
CA LEU A 43 1.85 9.18 -5.51
C LEU A 43 3.04 8.52 -6.20
N GLN A 44 4.10 9.27 -6.40
CA GLN A 44 5.33 8.76 -7.00
C GLN A 44 6.39 8.64 -5.92
N THR A 45 7.17 7.56 -5.92
CA THR A 45 8.40 7.47 -5.13
C THR A 45 9.57 7.72 -6.03
N GLY A 46 10.71 8.23 -5.55
CA GLY A 46 11.95 8.27 -6.33
C GLY A 46 12.43 6.90 -6.87
N THR A 47 13.75 6.73 -7.01
CA THR A 47 14.32 5.44 -7.46
C THR A 47 14.02 4.27 -6.52
N ASP A 48 13.68 4.56 -5.26
CA ASP A 48 13.37 3.55 -4.24
C ASP A 48 11.91 3.63 -3.78
N ARG A 49 11.29 2.45 -3.58
CA ARG A 49 9.88 2.29 -3.18
C ARG A 49 9.60 2.58 -1.70
N VAL A 50 10.35 3.50 -1.12
CA VAL A 50 10.38 3.76 0.32
C VAL A 50 9.98 5.19 0.62
N ILE A 51 10.36 6.13 -0.25
CA ILE A 51 10.22 7.56 0.02
C ILE A 51 9.31 8.19 -1.04
N PRO A 52 8.10 8.65 -0.64
CA PRO A 52 7.23 9.40 -1.53
C PRO A 52 7.83 10.77 -1.85
N ALA A 53 7.89 11.11 -3.14
CA ALA A 53 8.49 12.34 -3.62
C ALA A 53 7.70 13.57 -3.12
N GLY A 54 8.42 14.55 -2.59
CA GLY A 54 7.83 15.76 -1.99
C GLY A 54 7.32 15.60 -0.56
N HIS A 55 7.48 14.40 0.03
CA HIS A 55 7.06 14.08 1.40
C HIS A 55 8.16 13.35 2.18
N GLU A 56 9.42 13.64 1.87
CA GLU A 56 10.59 12.95 2.42
C GLU A 56 10.72 13.12 3.95
N THR A 57 10.14 14.18 4.51
CA THR A 57 10.19 14.51 5.94
C THR A 57 8.95 14.06 6.71
N ASP A 58 7.93 13.51 6.05
CA ASP A 58 6.75 12.97 6.71
C ASP A 58 7.03 11.53 7.15
N GLU A 59 7.55 11.38 8.37
CA GLU A 59 7.93 10.08 8.93
C GLU A 59 6.77 9.09 8.99
N GLN A 60 5.54 9.57 9.19
CA GLN A 60 4.36 8.72 9.23
C GLN A 60 4.02 8.21 7.82
N LEU A 61 4.06 9.09 6.81
CA LEU A 61 3.78 8.71 5.43
C LEU A 61 4.88 7.82 4.86
N VAL A 62 6.15 8.14 5.07
CA VAL A 62 7.32 7.30 4.71
C VAL A 62 7.23 5.94 5.40
N GLY A 63 6.90 5.94 6.70
CA GLY A 63 6.70 4.72 7.48
C GLY A 63 5.55 3.86 6.94
N ALA A 64 4.44 4.46 6.53
CA ALA A 64 3.34 3.72 5.91
C ALA A 64 3.74 3.19 4.53
N PHE A 65 4.40 4.01 3.70
CA PHE A 65 4.84 3.64 2.35
C PHE A 65 5.73 2.40 2.32
N SER A 66 6.73 2.37 3.20
CA SER A 66 7.69 1.27 3.31
C SER A 66 7.08 -0.07 3.70
N ARG A 67 5.87 -0.06 4.28
CA ARG A 67 5.14 -1.27 4.72
C ARG A 67 4.16 -1.79 3.68
N LEU A 68 4.00 -1.11 2.55
CA LEU A 68 3.07 -1.51 1.51
C LEU A 68 3.60 -2.70 0.71
N PRO A 69 2.72 -3.66 0.33
CA PRO A 69 3.13 -4.81 -0.47
C PRO A 69 3.52 -4.37 -1.90
N HIS A 70 4.45 -5.10 -2.51
CA HIS A 70 4.99 -4.76 -3.84
C HIS A 70 3.90 -4.64 -4.91
N GLN A 71 2.86 -5.46 -4.79
CA GLN A 71 1.77 -5.57 -5.75
C GLN A 71 0.88 -4.32 -5.89
N VAL A 72 0.89 -3.40 -4.93
CA VAL A 72 0.08 -2.15 -5.05
C VAL A 72 0.80 -1.07 -5.85
N PHE A 73 2.08 -1.28 -6.17
CA PHE A 73 2.87 -0.33 -6.94
C PHE A 73 2.89 -0.71 -8.41
N SER A 74 2.72 0.28 -9.29
CA SER A 74 2.97 0.15 -10.73
C SER A 74 4.35 0.72 -11.08
N TRP A 75 4.98 0.14 -12.10
CA TRP A 75 6.23 0.63 -12.66
C TRP A 75 6.02 0.91 -14.15
N ASP A 76 6.13 2.17 -14.54
CA ASP A 76 5.85 2.60 -15.92
C ASP A 76 7.10 2.57 -16.82
N GLY A 77 8.27 2.20 -16.27
CA GLY A 77 9.54 2.13 -17.00
C GLY A 77 10.16 3.52 -17.24
N GLY A 78 11.44 3.70 -16.92
CA GLY A 78 12.15 4.97 -17.09
C GLY A 78 13.11 5.29 -15.94
N ALA A 79 13.53 6.56 -15.87
CA ALA A 79 14.49 7.05 -14.86
C ALA A 79 13.86 7.33 -13.46
N ILE A 80 12.53 7.35 -13.39
CA ILE A 80 11.65 7.83 -12.32
C ILE A 80 10.31 7.14 -12.65
N ASN A 81 9.54 6.40 -11.85
CA ASN A 81 9.40 6.22 -10.41
C ASN A 81 8.50 4.98 -10.19
N TYR A 82 8.48 4.36 -9.00
CA TYR A 82 7.33 3.51 -8.66
C TYR A 82 6.12 4.42 -8.41
N HIS A 83 5.00 4.08 -9.03
CA HIS A 83 3.74 4.78 -8.83
C HIS A 83 2.88 3.98 -7.86
N LEU A 84 2.18 4.71 -6.99
CA LEU A 84 1.18 4.16 -6.10
C LEU A 84 -0.17 4.79 -6.43
N PRO A 85 -0.94 4.18 -7.34
CA PRO A 85 -2.28 4.65 -7.64
C PRO A 85 -3.20 4.52 -6.42
N ARG A 86 -3.97 5.56 -6.12
CA ARG A 86 -5.00 5.49 -5.06
C ARG A 86 -6.00 4.37 -5.31
N ALA A 87 -6.28 4.08 -6.59
CA ALA A 87 -7.16 2.99 -7.00
C ALA A 87 -6.61 1.60 -6.58
N ALA A 88 -5.31 1.35 -6.78
CA ALA A 88 -4.67 0.09 -6.39
C ALA A 88 -4.70 -0.12 -4.87
N LEU A 89 -4.52 0.94 -4.07
CA LEU A 89 -4.72 0.90 -2.62
C LEU A 89 -6.18 0.62 -2.26
N GLY A 90 -7.13 1.25 -2.96
CA GLY A 90 -8.56 1.01 -2.75
C GLY A 90 -8.94 -0.45 -2.99
N GLU A 91 -8.46 -1.05 -4.09
CA GLU A 91 -8.65 -2.46 -4.41
C GLU A 91 -8.03 -3.37 -3.35
N TYR A 92 -6.78 -3.11 -2.95
CA TYR A 92 -6.09 -3.87 -1.90
C TYR A 92 -6.83 -3.82 -0.55
N LEU A 93 -7.44 -2.68 -0.22
CA LEU A 93 -8.24 -2.50 0.99
C LEU A 93 -9.68 -3.03 0.86
N GLY A 94 -10.11 -3.49 -0.32
CA GLY A 94 -11.50 -3.89 -0.57
C GLY A 94 -12.49 -2.72 -0.54
N ILE A 95 -12.02 -1.49 -0.74
CA ILE A 95 -12.85 -0.29 -0.82
C ILE A 95 -13.49 -0.27 -2.21
N LYS A 96 -14.80 -0.51 -2.28
CA LYS A 96 -15.54 -0.35 -3.53
C LYS A 96 -15.39 1.10 -4.02
N PRO A 97 -15.09 1.34 -5.30
CA PRO A 97 -15.12 2.69 -5.84
C PRO A 97 -16.52 3.24 -5.61
N THR A 98 -16.62 4.36 -4.88
CA THR A 98 -17.89 5.08 -4.81
C THR A 98 -18.18 5.55 -6.23
N SER A 99 -19.18 4.97 -6.88
CA SER A 99 -19.68 5.50 -8.14
C SER A 99 -20.18 6.90 -7.82
N ALA A 100 -19.46 7.93 -8.27
CA ALA A 100 -19.99 9.28 -8.24
C ALA A 100 -21.39 9.24 -8.91
N PRO A 101 -22.43 9.82 -8.30
CA PRO A 101 -23.75 9.85 -8.93
C PRO A 101 -23.57 10.53 -10.29
N GLY A 102 -23.97 9.82 -11.35
CA GLY A 102 -23.83 10.27 -12.73
C GLY A 102 -24.36 11.70 -12.86
N GLY A 103 -23.44 12.63 -13.08
CA GLY A 103 -23.79 13.96 -13.53
C GLY A 103 -24.49 13.81 -14.86
N ALA A 104 -25.81 14.00 -14.85
CA ALA A 104 -26.58 14.17 -16.06
C ALA A 104 -25.92 15.28 -16.88
N ARG A 105 -25.43 14.94 -18.06
CA ARG A 105 -25.14 15.92 -19.10
C ARG A 105 -26.48 16.53 -19.49
N SER A 106 -26.72 17.76 -19.07
CA SER A 106 -27.71 18.66 -19.67
C SER A 106 -26.99 19.64 -20.57
#